data_AF-A0A524AHP1-F1
#
_entry.id   AF-A0A524AHP1-F1
#
_cell.length_a   1.000
_cell.length_b   1.000
_cell.length_c   1.000
_cell.angle_alpha   90.00
_cell.angle_beta   90.00
_cell.angle_gamma   90.00
#
_symmetry.space_group_name_H-M   'P 1'
#
loop_
_entity.id
_entity.type
_entity.pdbx_description
1 polymer ?
#
loop_
_entity_poly.entity_id
_entity_poly.type
_entity_poly.pdbx_seq_one_letter_code
_entity_poly.pdbx_strand_id
1 'polypeptide(L)' 'MDTFIVEKVVEQLKVLPYELQWRVLEFTRALAISIPHGVPGQQLLRFAGAIPLDDLQLMRQAIEEGCEQVDANEW' A
#
# COMPACT_ATOMS: atom_id res chain seq x y z
N MET A 1 -9.14 -15.78 -8.27
CA MET A 1 -8.48 -16.40 -7.09
C MET A 1 -7.91 -17.71 -7.57
N ASP A 2 -6.61 -17.91 -7.40
CA ASP A 2 -6.00 -19.20 -7.67
C ASP A 2 -6.36 -20.16 -6.52
N THR A 3 -7.29 -21.07 -6.77
CA THR A 3 -7.83 -21.99 -5.78
C THR A 3 -6.84 -23.08 -5.39
N PHE A 4 -5.83 -23.35 -6.23
CA PHE A 4 -4.83 -24.39 -6.01
C PHE A 4 -4.01 -24.15 -4.74
N ILE A 5 -3.57 -22.91 -4.50
CA ILE A 5 -2.80 -22.56 -3.30
C ILE A 5 -3.65 -22.68 -2.03
N VAL A 6 -4.93 -22.27 -2.09
CA VAL A 6 -5.85 -22.38 -0.94
C VAL A 6 -6.04 -23.84 -0.55
N GLU A 7 -6.29 -24.71 -1.54
CA GLU A 7 -6.45 -26.15 -1.32
C GLU A 7 -5.19 -26.77 -0.69
N LYS A 8 -3.99 -26.42 -1.18
CA LYS A 8 -2.72 -26.91 -0.62
C LYS A 8 -2.49 -26.47 0.82
N VAL A 9 -2.82 -25.23 1.15
CA VAL A 9 -2.73 -24.72 2.54
C VAL A 9 -3.69 -25.48 3.46
N VAL A 10 -4.91 -25.75 3.00
CA VAL A 10 -5.91 -26.53 3.75
C VAL A 10 -5.45 -27.98 3.95
N GLU A 11 -4.85 -28.62 2.95
CA GLU A 11 -4.28 -29.96 3.08
C GLU A 11 -3.19 -30.02 4.15
N GLN A 12 -2.28 -29.04 4.17
CA GLN A 12 -1.21 -28.97 5.17
C GLN A 12 -1.73 -28.65 6.57
N LEU A 13 -2.76 -27.80 6.69
CA LEU A 13 -3.38 -27.47 7.98
C LEU A 13 -3.99 -28.69 8.68
N LYS A 14 -4.60 -29.61 7.92
CA LYS A 14 -5.30 -30.79 8.47
C LYS A 14 -4.39 -31.73 9.26
N VAL A 15 -3.10 -31.76 8.95
CA VAL A 15 -2.12 -32.65 9.63
C VAL A 15 -1.42 -31.98 10.81
N LEU A 16 -1.62 -30.68 11.02
CA LEU A 16 -1.00 -29.95 12.12
C LEU A 16 -1.73 -30.18 13.45
N PRO A 17 -1.02 -30.22 14.59
CA PRO A 17 -1.61 -30.09 15.91
C PRO A 17 -2.39 -28.79 16.07
N TYR A 18 -3.41 -28.79 16.94
CA TYR A 18 -4.30 -27.65 17.18
C TYR A 18 -3.57 -26.33 17.42
N GLU A 19 -2.55 -26.32 18.27
CA GLU A 19 -1.70 -25.15 18.58
C GLU A 19 -1.11 -24.51 17.30
N LEU A 20 -0.65 -25.34 16.37
CA LEU A 20 -0.05 -24.88 15.12
C LEU A 20 -1.12 -24.44 14.10
N GLN A 21 -2.28 -25.09 14.08
CA GLN A 21 -3.42 -24.62 13.29
C GLN A 21 -3.86 -23.21 13.74
N TRP A 22 -3.95 -22.99 15.05
CA TRP A 22 -4.27 -21.68 15.63
C TRP A 22 -3.24 -20.62 15.21
N ARG A 23 -1.95 -20.95 15.27
CA ARG A 23 -0.88 -20.05 14.84
C ARG A 23 -0.98 -19.66 13.37
N VAL A 24 -1.35 -20.59 12.49
CA VAL A 24 -1.57 -20.29 11.05
C VAL A 24 -2.78 -19.37 10.87
N LEU A 25 -3.87 -19.58 11.62
CA LEU A 25 -5.03 -18.70 11.59
C LEU A 25 -4.68 -17.27 12.00
N GLU A 26 -3.95 -17.11 13.11
CA GLU A 26 -3.49 -15.78 13.55
C GLU A 26 -2.58 -15.11 12.52
N PHE A 27 -1.69 -15.89 11.89
CA PHE A 27 -0.81 -15.37 10.86
C PHE A 27 -1.57 -14.87 9.62
N THR A 28 -2.55 -15.64 9.14
CA THR A 28 -3.38 -15.23 7.98
C THR A 28 -4.22 -13.98 8.28
N ARG A 29 -4.72 -13.82 9.52
CA ARG A 29 -5.36 -12.57 9.98
C ARG A 29 -4.40 -11.39 9.96
N ALA A 30 -3.19 -11.58 10.49
CA ALA A 30 -2.16 -10.54 10.49
C ALA A 30 -1.79 -10.12 9.06
N LEU A 31 -1.64 -11.10 8.14
CA LEU A 31 -1.38 -10.83 6.73
C LEU A 31 -2.49 -9.99 6.07
N ALA A 32 -3.76 -10.33 6.35
CA ALA A 32 -4.90 -9.59 5.80
C ALA A 32 -4.93 -8.12 6.28
N ILE A 33 -4.49 -7.87 7.51
CA ILE A 33 -4.38 -6.52 8.09
C ILE A 33 -3.12 -5.80 7.58
N SER A 34 -2.02 -6.53 7.39
CA SER A 34 -0.72 -5.94 7.03
C SER A 34 -0.60 -5.56 5.55
N ILE A 35 -1.51 -6.03 4.69
CA ILE A 35 -1.55 -5.58 3.30
C ILE A 35 -2.14 -4.16 3.32
N PRO A 36 -1.34 -3.11 3.06
CA PRO A 36 -1.87 -1.76 2.99
C PRO A 36 -2.86 -1.74 1.82
N HIS A 37 -4.13 -1.58 2.11
CA HIS A 37 -5.11 -1.39 1.06
C HIS A 37 -4.99 0.05 0.61
N GLY A 38 -4.59 0.24 -0.65
CA GLY A 38 -4.65 1.56 -1.27
C GLY A 38 -6.07 2.10 -1.21
N VAL A 39 -6.20 3.42 -1.06
CA VAL A 39 -7.49 4.09 -1.15
C VAL A 39 -7.86 4.22 -2.64
N PRO A 40 -9.08 3.85 -3.07
CA PRO A 40 -9.51 4.07 -4.45
C PRO A 40 -9.34 5.55 -4.84
N GLY A 41 -8.72 5.83 -6.00
CA GLY A 41 -8.40 7.20 -6.43
C GLY A 41 -9.63 8.12 -6.47
N GLN A 42 -10.82 7.59 -6.74
CA GLN A 42 -12.08 8.34 -6.67
C GLN A 42 -12.33 8.96 -5.28
N GLN A 43 -11.91 8.30 -4.20
CA GLN A 43 -12.05 8.84 -2.84
C GLN A 43 -11.05 9.98 -2.55
N LEU A 44 -9.98 10.10 -3.34
CA LEU A 44 -9.01 11.19 -3.20
C LEU A 44 -9.49 12.49 -3.86
N LEU A 45 -10.52 12.44 -4.73
CA LEU A 45 -11.05 13.63 -5.41
C LEU A 45 -11.55 14.70 -4.44
N ARG A 46 -11.95 14.33 -3.22
CA ARG A 46 -12.30 15.29 -2.17
C ARG A 46 -11.17 16.24 -1.77
N PHE A 47 -9.92 15.88 -2.08
CA PHE A 47 -8.74 16.70 -1.82
C PHE A 47 -8.32 17.55 -3.04
N ALA A 48 -9.00 17.43 -4.18
CA ALA A 48 -8.71 18.24 -5.35
C ALA A 48 -8.93 19.73 -5.03
N GLY A 49 -7.89 20.54 -5.20
CA GLY A 49 -7.92 21.95 -4.86
C GLY A 49 -7.96 22.27 -3.36
N ALA A 50 -7.66 21.29 -2.49
CA ALA A 50 -7.65 21.51 -1.04
C ALA A 50 -6.45 22.33 -0.54
N ILE A 51 -5.41 22.50 -1.37
CA ILE A 51 -4.23 23.30 -1.03
C ILE A 51 -4.53 24.77 -1.40
N PRO A 52 -4.49 25.71 -0.44
CA PRO A 52 -4.62 27.13 -0.70
C PRO A 52 -3.60 27.64 -1.72
N LEU A 53 -3.96 28.70 -2.45
CA LEU A 53 -3.08 29.26 -3.48
C LEU A 53 -1.74 29.74 -2.90
N ASP A 54 -1.75 30.33 -1.71
CA ASP A 54 -0.54 30.83 -1.06
C ASP A 54 0.41 29.68 -0.68
N ASP A 55 -0.15 28.56 -0.21
CA ASP A 55 0.64 27.35 0.08
C ASP A 55 1.22 26.74 -1.22
N LEU A 56 0.47 26.79 -2.33
CA LEU A 56 0.98 26.37 -3.65
C LEU A 56 2.14 27.25 -4.12
N GLN A 57 2.12 28.55 -3.83
CA GLN A 57 3.23 29.47 -4.15
C GLN A 57 4.47 29.11 -3.33
N LEU A 58 4.29 28.86 -2.03
CA LEU A 58 5.39 28.49 -1.13
C LEU A 58 6.01 27.14 -1.54
N MET A 59 5.18 26.14 -1.88
CA MET A 59 5.66 24.85 -2.39
C MET A 59 6.46 25.02 -3.69
N ARG A 60 5.99 25.86 -4.61
CA ARG A 60 6.69 26.16 -5.87
C ARG A 60 8.07 26.76 -5.60
N GLN A 61 8.13 27.80 -4.77
CA GLN A 61 9.39 28.47 -4.43
C GLN A 61 10.39 27.47 -3.80
N ALA A 62 9.92 26.65 -2.86
CA ALA A 62 10.78 25.64 -2.23
C ALA A 62 11.34 24.60 -3.22
N ILE A 63 10.56 24.22 -4.24
CA ILE A 63 11.03 23.32 -5.31
C ILE A 63 12.07 24.03 -6.18
N GLU A 64 11.81 25.28 -6.58
CA GLU A 64 12.72 26.05 -7.44
C GLU A 64 14.06 26.37 -6.75
N GLU A 65 14.05 26.63 -5.44
CA GLU A 65 15.24 26.92 -4.65
C GLU A 65 16.00 25.66 -4.21
N GLY A 66 15.29 24.55 -3.96
CA GLY A 66 15.83 23.39 -3.27
C GLY A 66 16.00 22.12 -4.12
N CYS A 67 15.40 22.04 -5.30
CA CYS A 67 15.53 20.86 -6.17
C CYS A 67 16.53 21.09 -7.31
N GLU A 68 17.29 20.04 -7.64
CA GLU A 68 18.13 20.00 -8.81
C GLU A 68 17.27 20.12 -10.09
N GLN A 69 17.77 20.85 -11.09
CA GLN A 69 17.13 20.99 -12.39
C GLN A 69 17.37 19.70 -13.19
N VAL A 70 16.31 19.08 -13.69
CA VAL A 70 16.44 17.93 -14.60
C VAL A 70 16.89 18.44 -15.97
N ASP A 71 18.11 18.12 -16.40
CA ASP A 71 18.49 18.28 -17.81
C ASP A 71 17.90 17.11 -18.62
N ALA A 72 16.91 17.44 -19.46
CA ALA A 72 16.26 16.48 -20.33
C ALA A 72 17.18 15.90 -21.42
N ASN A 73 18.38 16.45 -21.60
CA ASN A 73 19.37 16.03 -22.60
C ASN A 73 20.57 15.27 -21.98
N GLU A 74 20.59 15.06 -20.66
CA GLU A 74 21.67 14.31 -19.99
C GLU A 74 21.48 12.77 -20.01
N TRP A 75 20.55 12.24 -20.83
CA TRP A 75 20.28 10.81 -21.00
C TRP A 75 20.42 10.34 -22.44
#